data_AF-A0A382XUZ8-F1
#
_entry.id   AF-A0A382XUZ8-F1
#
_cell.length_a   1.000
_cell.length_b   1.000
_cell.length_c   1.000
_cell.angle_alpha   90.00
_cell.angle_beta   90.00
_cell.angle_gamma   90.00
#
_symmetry.space_group_name_H-M   'P 1'
#
loop_
_entity.id
_entity.type
_entity.pdbx_description
1 polymer ?
#
loop_
_entity_poly.entity_id
_entity_poly.type
_entity_poly.pdbx_seq_one_letter_code
_entity_poly.pdbx_strand_id
1 'polypeptide(L)'
;MRVLYGILAVMLMAAPLSGCFGIGGSGGLFGEEDEKEPLRLNHIQMEGTHNSYHIEPLVSPTREYVYTHEPLNVQAAELGVRQFEIDVWWDVREGLRVYHNQYDSGTTCPTFENCLSTLLAWSEANDQHHPLMIWIEPKDWPEQAADITTTVELSGILQDIEDEIAEFWPRNRTITPDDVRGEWSSLNEGVLNDGWPLLEE
;
A
#
# COMPACT_ATOMS: atom_id res chain seq x y z
N MET A 1 59.76 33.38 -5.90
CA MET A 1 58.78 32.32 -6.26
C MET A 1 58.77 31.10 -5.34
N ARG A 2 59.86 30.69 -4.65
CA ARG A 2 59.81 29.55 -3.71
C ARG A 2 59.20 29.84 -2.33
N VAL A 3 59.08 31.12 -1.94
CA VAL A 3 58.52 31.53 -0.64
C VAL A 3 56.99 31.64 -0.67
N LEU A 4 56.39 31.92 -1.84
CA LEU A 4 54.92 31.99 -1.96
C LEU A 4 54.23 30.61 -1.93
N TYR A 5 54.90 29.54 -2.39
CA TYR A 5 54.34 28.18 -2.30
C TYR A 5 54.37 27.61 -0.87
N GLY A 6 55.30 28.08 -0.02
CA GLY A 6 55.36 27.66 1.38
C GLY A 6 54.20 28.22 2.23
N ILE A 7 53.75 29.45 1.93
CA ILE A 7 52.66 30.09 2.67
C ILE A 7 51.29 29.50 2.25
N LEU A 8 51.13 29.12 0.98
CA LEU A 8 49.91 28.46 0.49
C LEU A 8 49.75 27.04 1.05
N ALA A 9 50.85 26.30 1.25
CA ALA A 9 50.83 24.95 1.80
C ALA A 9 50.49 24.91 3.31
N VAL A 10 50.82 25.97 4.06
CA VAL A 10 50.51 26.06 5.50
C VAL A 10 49.05 26.48 5.75
N MET A 11 48.44 27.27 4.86
CA MET A 11 47.01 27.62 4.96
C MET A 11 46.05 26.46 4.62
N LEU A 12 46.50 25.44 3.88
CA LEU A 12 45.69 24.25 3.56
C LEU A 12 45.72 23.16 4.64
N MET A 13 46.65 23.23 5.60
CA MET A 13 46.77 22.27 6.71
C MET A 13 46.13 22.76 8.02
N ALA A 14 45.62 24.00 8.03
CA ALA A 14 44.93 24.60 9.17
C ALA A 14 43.41 24.73 8.94
N ALA A 15 42.83 23.85 8.12
CA ALA A 15 41.40 23.59 8.19
C ALA A 15 41.12 23.01 9.58
N PRO A 16 40.28 23.66 10.38
CA PRO A 16 40.30 23.43 11.81
C PRO A 16 39.64 22.08 12.11
N LEU A 17 40.33 21.30 12.95
CA LEU A 17 39.82 20.15 13.71
C LEU A 17 38.66 20.51 14.68
N SER A 18 37.98 21.63 14.46
CA SER A 18 36.86 22.13 15.27
C SER A 18 35.54 21.38 15.02
N GLY A 19 35.56 20.32 14.19
CA GLY A 19 34.40 19.44 13.97
C GLY A 19 34.33 18.21 14.87
N CYS A 20 35.34 17.91 15.72
CA CYS A 20 35.37 16.66 16.50
C CYS A 20 35.77 16.77 17.97
N PHE A 21 36.12 17.96 18.48
CA PHE A 21 36.37 18.15 19.92
C PHE A 21 35.64 19.41 20.41
N GLY A 22 34.37 19.23 20.76
CA GLY A 22 33.55 20.23 21.42
C GLY A 22 34.04 20.48 22.85
N ILE A 23 34.91 21.48 23.01
CA ILE A 23 35.23 22.08 24.31
C ILE A 23 34.88 23.56 24.20
N GLY A 24 33.76 23.96 24.80
CA GLY A 24 33.46 25.35 25.12
C GLY A 24 32.14 25.88 24.57
N GLY A 25 31.07 25.72 25.35
CA GLY A 25 29.77 26.36 25.15
C GLY A 25 28.64 25.45 25.62
N SER A 26 27.90 25.85 26.65
CA SER A 26 26.77 25.10 27.22
C SER A 26 25.54 25.14 26.30
N GLY A 27 25.67 24.58 25.11
CA GLY A 27 24.61 24.37 24.13
C GLY A 27 25.11 23.36 23.13
N GLY A 28 24.60 22.13 23.21
CA GLY A 28 24.97 21.04 22.31
C GLY A 28 24.87 21.48 20.86
N LEU A 29 25.97 21.34 20.12
CA LEU A 29 26.07 21.68 18.69
C LEU A 29 25.37 20.63 17.80
N PHE A 30 25.03 19.51 18.40
CA PHE A 30 23.90 18.68 18.04
C PHE A 30 22.87 18.99 19.11
N GLY A 31 21.75 19.60 18.76
CA GLY A 31 20.58 19.45 19.60
C GLY A 31 20.40 17.95 19.85
N GLU A 32 19.88 17.55 21.01
CA GLU A 32 19.21 16.25 21.06
C GLU A 32 18.34 16.19 19.80
N GLU A 33 18.59 15.22 18.91
CA GLU A 33 17.63 14.96 17.85
C GLU A 33 16.33 14.72 18.60
N ASP A 34 15.38 15.66 18.51
CA ASP A 34 14.05 15.47 19.07
C ASP A 34 13.62 14.07 18.67
N GLU A 35 13.24 13.23 19.64
CA GLU A 35 12.75 11.89 19.35
C GLU A 35 11.64 12.04 18.30
N LYS A 36 11.89 11.54 17.09
CA LYS A 36 10.94 11.66 16.01
C LYS A 36 9.69 10.93 16.45
N GLU A 37 8.55 11.62 16.41
CA GLU A 37 7.27 10.96 16.67
C GLU A 37 7.16 9.71 15.79
N PRO A 38 6.71 8.58 16.37
CA PRO A 38 6.59 7.34 15.61
C PRO A 38 5.62 7.52 14.44
N LEU A 39 5.94 6.91 13.30
CA LEU A 39 5.10 6.98 12.11
C LEU A 39 3.80 6.20 12.32
N ARG A 40 2.70 6.74 11.79
CA ARG A 40 1.36 6.12 11.81
C ARG A 40 0.97 5.71 10.40
N LEU A 41 -0.01 4.82 10.31
CA LEU A 41 -0.53 4.34 9.02
C LEU A 41 -0.97 5.49 8.08
N ASN A 42 -1.53 6.57 8.62
CA ASN A 42 -1.95 7.73 7.83
C ASN A 42 -0.81 8.70 7.47
N HIS A 43 0.43 8.44 7.91
CA HIS A 43 1.61 9.27 7.59
C HIS A 43 2.38 8.80 6.35
N ILE A 44 2.06 7.62 5.81
CA ILE A 44 2.76 7.07 4.65
C ILE A 44 2.00 7.33 3.34
N GLN A 45 2.77 7.54 2.27
CA GLN A 45 2.27 7.59 0.91
C GLN A 45 2.72 6.33 0.19
N MET A 46 1.82 5.74 -0.60
CA MET A 46 2.07 4.51 -1.32
C MET A 46 1.87 4.71 -2.82
N GLU A 47 2.65 3.98 -3.61
CA GLU A 47 2.35 3.80 -5.03
C GLU A 47 1.22 2.77 -5.17
N GLY A 48 0.25 3.09 -6.02
CA GLY A 48 -0.91 2.26 -6.28
C GLY A 48 -1.20 2.10 -7.76
N THR A 49 -1.76 0.95 -8.11
CA THR A 49 -2.12 0.59 -9.49
C THR A 49 -3.63 0.43 -9.62
N HIS A 50 -4.19 1.02 -10.68
CA HIS A 50 -5.61 0.90 -11.02
C HIS A 50 -5.86 -0.38 -11.82
N ASN A 51 -6.91 -1.13 -11.49
CA ASN A 51 -7.21 -2.48 -12.02
C ASN A 51 -5.96 -3.39 -12.00
N SER A 52 -5.38 -3.63 -10.82
CA SER A 52 -4.02 -4.20 -10.68
C SER A 52 -3.84 -5.57 -11.32
N TYR A 53 -4.93 -6.30 -11.56
CA TYR A 53 -4.93 -7.62 -12.18
C TYR A 53 -4.94 -7.58 -13.73
N HIS A 54 -5.11 -6.42 -14.36
CA HIS A 54 -5.51 -6.30 -15.77
C HIS A 54 -4.49 -6.86 -16.78
N ILE A 55 -4.99 -7.66 -17.72
CA ILE A 55 -4.27 -8.10 -18.93
C ILE A 55 -4.98 -7.59 -20.17
N GLU A 56 -4.22 -7.03 -21.12
CA GLU A 56 -4.75 -6.50 -22.38
C GLU A 56 -5.57 -7.56 -23.14
N PRO A 57 -6.80 -7.25 -23.57
CA PRO A 57 -7.60 -8.17 -24.36
C PRO A 57 -7.07 -8.28 -25.80
N LEU A 58 -7.23 -9.46 -26.40
CA LEU A 58 -6.79 -9.72 -27.79
C LEU A 58 -7.35 -8.74 -28.83
N VAL A 59 -8.58 -8.25 -28.58
CA VAL A 59 -9.25 -7.23 -29.39
C VAL A 59 -9.86 -6.23 -28.43
N SER A 60 -9.23 -5.06 -28.31
CA SER A 60 -9.72 -4.02 -27.41
C SER A 60 -10.78 -3.13 -28.07
N PRO A 61 -11.93 -2.87 -27.42
CA PRO A 61 -12.93 -1.92 -27.89
C PRO A 61 -12.52 -0.45 -27.72
N THR A 62 -11.61 -0.15 -26.78
CA THR A 62 -11.16 1.22 -26.47
C THR A 62 -9.65 1.27 -26.24
N ARG A 63 -9.02 2.42 -26.45
CA ARG A 63 -7.59 2.59 -26.17
C ARG A 63 -7.25 2.46 -24.69
N GLU A 64 -8.23 2.65 -23.81
CA GLU A 64 -8.05 2.59 -22.37
C GLU A 64 -7.71 1.18 -21.88
N TYR A 65 -8.12 0.12 -22.58
CA TYR A 65 -7.83 -1.28 -22.17
C TYR A 65 -6.52 -1.81 -22.79
N VAL A 66 -5.76 -0.98 -23.50
CA VAL A 66 -4.55 -1.38 -24.23
C VAL A 66 -3.32 -1.26 -23.31
N TYR A 67 -3.33 -2.03 -22.22
CA TYR A 67 -2.20 -2.15 -21.30
C TYR A 67 -2.25 -3.48 -20.54
N THR A 68 -1.12 -3.91 -20.00
CA THR A 68 -1.03 -5.09 -19.13
C THR A 68 -0.20 -4.71 -17.92
N HIS A 69 -0.68 -5.06 -16.73
CA HIS A 69 0.13 -5.01 -15.52
C HIS A 69 0.95 -6.29 -15.39
N GLU A 70 2.10 -6.18 -14.72
CA GLU A 70 2.80 -7.35 -14.21
C GLU A 70 1.94 -8.09 -13.16
N PRO A 71 2.16 -9.38 -12.88
CA PRO A 71 1.47 -10.08 -11.79
C PRO A 71 1.61 -9.35 -10.43
N LEU A 72 0.60 -9.47 -9.56
CA LEU A 72 0.54 -8.72 -8.29
C LEU A 72 1.80 -8.84 -7.41
N ASN A 73 2.41 -10.02 -7.36
CA ASN A 73 3.65 -10.26 -6.62
C ASN A 73 4.86 -9.54 -7.24
N VAL A 74 4.90 -9.38 -8.57
CA VAL A 74 5.97 -8.63 -9.26
C VAL A 74 5.78 -7.14 -9.05
N GLN A 75 4.54 -6.65 -9.14
CA GLN A 75 4.23 -5.27 -8.77
C GLN A 75 4.68 -4.94 -7.34
N ALA A 76 4.41 -5.84 -6.39
CA ALA A 76 4.83 -5.67 -5.00
C ALA A 76 6.36 -5.75 -4.82
N ALA A 77 7.02 -6.72 -5.45
CA ALA A 77 8.44 -7.01 -5.25
C ALA A 77 9.37 -6.06 -6.01
N GLU A 78 9.04 -5.73 -7.26
CA GLU A 78 9.96 -5.07 -8.19
C GLU A 78 9.54 -3.64 -8.51
N LEU A 79 8.24 -3.33 -8.46
CA LEU A 79 7.72 -2.01 -8.80
C LEU A 79 7.40 -1.13 -7.59
N GLY A 80 7.48 -1.68 -6.37
CA GLY A 80 7.22 -0.92 -5.14
C GLY A 80 5.74 -0.62 -4.89
N VAL A 81 4.82 -1.27 -5.61
CA VAL A 81 3.38 -1.09 -5.47
C VAL A 81 2.91 -1.65 -4.13
N ARG A 82 2.05 -0.89 -3.46
CA ARG A 82 1.54 -1.20 -2.12
C ARG A 82 0.05 -0.92 -1.97
N GLN A 83 -0.56 -0.27 -2.96
CA GLN A 83 -2.00 -0.18 -3.11
C GLN A 83 -2.46 -0.92 -4.37
N PHE A 84 -3.34 -1.90 -4.21
CA PHE A 84 -3.82 -2.76 -5.29
C PHE A 84 -5.33 -2.65 -5.42
N GLU A 85 -5.84 -2.42 -6.62
CA GLU A 85 -7.26 -2.43 -6.93
C GLU A 85 -7.68 -3.76 -7.58
N ILE A 86 -8.77 -4.34 -7.08
CA ILE A 86 -9.31 -5.64 -7.50
C ILE A 86 -10.82 -5.50 -7.72
N ASP A 87 -11.26 -5.64 -8.96
CA ASP A 87 -12.68 -5.72 -9.33
C ASP A 87 -13.19 -7.13 -9.08
N VAL A 88 -14.22 -7.26 -8.25
CA VAL A 88 -14.75 -8.56 -7.84
C VAL A 88 -16.18 -8.73 -8.33
N TRP A 89 -16.40 -9.78 -9.09
CA TRP A 89 -17.69 -10.18 -9.64
C TRP A 89 -18.16 -11.46 -8.99
N TRP A 90 -19.46 -11.55 -8.71
CA TRP A 90 -20.06 -12.78 -8.26
C TRP A 90 -20.51 -13.66 -9.44
N ASP A 91 -20.03 -14.90 -9.48
CA ASP A 91 -20.48 -15.92 -10.42
C ASP A 91 -21.10 -17.12 -9.68
N VAL A 92 -22.35 -17.45 -10.04
CA VAL A 92 -23.14 -18.57 -9.46
C VAL A 92 -22.43 -19.94 -9.47
N ARG A 93 -21.47 -20.15 -10.37
CA ARG A 93 -20.79 -21.44 -10.59
C ARG A 93 -19.34 -21.41 -10.15
N GLU A 94 -18.69 -20.27 -10.27
CA GLU A 94 -17.24 -20.13 -10.10
C GLU A 94 -16.83 -19.28 -8.88
N GLY A 95 -17.79 -18.77 -8.10
CA GLY A 95 -17.52 -17.95 -6.91
C GLY A 95 -17.10 -16.52 -7.28
N LEU A 96 -16.24 -15.91 -6.47
CA LEU A 96 -15.75 -14.55 -6.71
C LEU A 96 -14.65 -14.53 -7.79
N ARG A 97 -14.99 -13.89 -8.91
CA ARG A 97 -14.16 -13.75 -10.11
C ARG A 97 -13.56 -12.36 -10.20
N VAL A 98 -12.34 -12.26 -10.72
CA VAL A 98 -11.65 -10.98 -10.87
C VAL A 98 -11.43 -10.64 -12.33
N TYR A 99 -12.07 -9.57 -12.80
CA TYR A 99 -11.92 -9.02 -14.14
C TYR A 99 -12.57 -7.65 -14.24
N HIS A 100 -12.25 -6.85 -15.27
CA HIS A 100 -12.75 -5.48 -15.38
C HIS A 100 -14.21 -5.43 -15.88
N ASN A 101 -14.52 -6.03 -17.04
CA ASN A 101 -15.89 -6.20 -17.53
C ASN A 101 -15.98 -7.31 -18.61
N GLN A 102 -17.16 -7.49 -19.22
CA GLN A 102 -17.43 -8.59 -20.15
C GLN A 102 -16.61 -8.52 -21.46
N TYR A 103 -16.17 -7.32 -21.85
CA TYR A 103 -15.37 -7.09 -23.05
C TYR A 103 -13.88 -6.88 -22.74
N ASP A 104 -13.54 -6.91 -21.45
CA ASP A 104 -12.21 -6.67 -20.91
C ASP A 104 -11.98 -7.59 -19.69
N SER A 105 -11.82 -8.88 -19.98
CA SER A 105 -11.81 -9.94 -18.97
C SER A 105 -10.43 -10.50 -18.64
N GLY A 106 -9.38 -9.93 -19.23
CA GLY A 106 -8.00 -10.38 -19.01
C GLY A 106 -7.56 -10.10 -17.57
N THR A 107 -7.06 -11.13 -16.89
CA THR A 107 -6.64 -11.06 -15.49
C THR A 107 -5.42 -11.93 -15.20
N THR A 108 -4.50 -11.44 -14.35
CA THR A 108 -3.37 -12.19 -13.83
C THR A 108 -3.74 -13.14 -12.68
N CYS A 109 -4.91 -12.94 -12.05
CA CYS A 109 -5.41 -13.77 -10.95
C CYS A 109 -6.93 -14.01 -11.13
N PRO A 110 -7.35 -15.18 -11.67
CA PRO A 110 -8.73 -15.39 -12.11
C PRO A 110 -9.82 -15.36 -11.03
N THR A 111 -9.48 -15.71 -9.80
CA THR A 111 -10.40 -15.70 -8.64
C THR A 111 -9.89 -14.75 -7.56
N PHE A 112 -10.79 -14.30 -6.69
CA PHE A 112 -10.41 -13.44 -5.57
C PHE A 112 -9.43 -14.14 -4.63
N GLU A 113 -9.65 -15.42 -4.32
CA GLU A 113 -8.70 -16.31 -3.63
C GLU A 113 -7.29 -16.27 -4.26
N ASN A 114 -7.18 -16.35 -5.58
CA ASN A 114 -5.87 -16.35 -6.26
C ASN A 114 -5.16 -15.01 -6.08
N CYS A 115 -5.89 -13.89 -6.14
CA CYS A 115 -5.31 -12.56 -5.92
C CYS A 115 -4.84 -12.40 -4.46
N LEU A 116 -5.69 -12.78 -3.49
CA LEU A 116 -5.35 -12.77 -2.06
C LEU A 116 -4.14 -13.66 -1.77
N SER A 117 -4.14 -14.90 -2.24
CA SER A 117 -3.04 -15.85 -2.04
C SER A 117 -1.73 -15.36 -2.64
N THR A 118 -1.77 -14.69 -3.79
CA THR A 118 -0.58 -14.12 -4.44
C THR A 118 0.04 -13.00 -3.59
N LEU A 119 -0.79 -12.08 -3.09
CA LEU A 119 -0.33 -10.99 -2.23
C LEU A 119 0.09 -11.47 -0.85
N LEU A 120 -0.64 -12.44 -0.26
CA LEU A 120 -0.30 -13.04 1.02
C LEU A 120 1.04 -13.76 0.97
N ALA A 121 1.29 -14.56 -0.06
CA ALA A 121 2.57 -15.26 -0.23
C ALA A 121 3.74 -14.26 -0.33
N TRP A 122 3.54 -13.14 -1.02
CA TRP A 122 4.54 -12.06 -1.03
C TRP A 122 4.69 -11.42 0.34
N SER A 123 3.58 -11.14 1.04
CA SER A 123 3.57 -10.55 2.38
C SER A 123 4.35 -11.41 3.38
N GLU A 124 4.11 -12.71 3.39
CA GLU A 124 4.79 -13.67 4.27
C GLU A 124 6.29 -13.78 3.99
N ALA A 125 6.69 -13.62 2.72
CA ALA A 125 8.10 -13.61 2.33
C ALA A 125 8.82 -12.28 2.65
N ASN A 126 8.08 -11.23 3.03
CA ASN A 126 8.59 -9.88 3.27
C ASN A 126 8.07 -9.31 4.60
N ASP A 127 8.33 -9.97 5.71
CA ASP A 127 7.76 -9.66 7.04
C ASP A 127 7.91 -8.21 7.55
N GLN A 128 8.87 -7.44 7.03
CA GLN A 128 9.06 -6.01 7.34
C GLN A 128 8.47 -5.04 6.31
N HIS A 129 7.66 -5.52 5.37
CA HIS A 129 6.97 -4.62 4.44
C HIS A 129 5.96 -3.75 5.20
N HIS A 130 5.81 -2.49 4.82
CA HIS A 130 4.72 -1.67 5.33
C HIS A 130 3.35 -2.18 4.80
N PRO A 131 2.22 -1.87 5.45
CA PRO A 131 0.93 -2.44 5.10
C PRO A 131 0.57 -2.33 3.62
N LEU A 132 -0.10 -3.37 3.12
CA LEU A 132 -0.72 -3.38 1.80
C LEU A 132 -2.13 -2.81 1.92
N MET A 133 -2.49 -1.89 1.02
CA MET A 133 -3.86 -1.42 0.85
C MET A 133 -4.49 -2.17 -0.32
N ILE A 134 -5.44 -3.06 -0.06
CA ILE A 134 -6.16 -3.78 -1.13
C ILE A 134 -7.54 -3.14 -1.26
N TRP A 135 -7.73 -2.37 -2.33
CA TRP A 135 -9.03 -1.80 -2.70
C TRP A 135 -9.81 -2.86 -3.47
N ILE A 136 -10.88 -3.33 -2.86
CA ILE A 136 -11.82 -4.26 -3.50
C ILE A 136 -13.00 -3.44 -4.03
N GLU A 137 -13.27 -3.53 -5.33
CA GLU A 137 -14.45 -2.95 -5.95
C GLU A 137 -15.44 -4.07 -6.31
N PRO A 138 -16.49 -4.29 -5.50
CA PRO A 138 -17.56 -5.21 -5.86
C PRO A 138 -18.27 -4.69 -7.10
N LYS A 139 -18.40 -5.52 -8.13
CA LYS A 139 -19.10 -5.18 -9.36
C LYS A 139 -20.41 -5.95 -9.44
N ASP A 140 -21.45 -5.27 -9.91
CA ASP A 140 -22.73 -5.90 -10.23
C ASP A 140 -23.23 -5.47 -11.62
N TRP A 141 -23.88 -6.39 -12.34
CA TRP A 141 -24.40 -6.13 -13.68
C TRP A 141 -25.49 -5.04 -13.71
N PRO A 142 -26.48 -5.02 -12.79
CA PRO A 142 -27.48 -3.96 -12.73
C PRO A 142 -26.87 -2.60 -12.39
N GLU A 143 -25.82 -2.53 -11.57
CA GLU A 143 -25.09 -1.29 -11.32
C GLU A 143 -24.43 -0.78 -12.61
N GLN A 144 -23.65 -1.61 -13.31
CA GLN A 144 -23.02 -1.19 -14.56
C GLN A 144 -24.02 -0.82 -15.66
N ALA A 145 -25.18 -1.46 -15.68
CA ALA A 145 -26.21 -1.22 -16.70
C ALA A 145 -27.07 0.02 -16.41
N ALA A 146 -27.27 0.39 -15.14
CA ALA A 146 -28.28 1.37 -14.75
C ALA A 146 -27.85 2.40 -13.68
N ASP A 147 -26.59 2.38 -13.23
CA ASP A 147 -26.03 3.26 -12.17
C ASP A 147 -26.85 3.18 -10.87
N ILE A 148 -27.28 1.97 -10.51
CA ILE A 148 -28.09 1.69 -9.31
C ILE A 148 -27.20 1.03 -8.25
N THR A 149 -26.71 1.81 -7.31
CA THR A 149 -25.81 1.39 -6.22
C THR A 149 -26.47 0.47 -5.17
N THR A 150 -27.82 0.39 -5.15
CA THR A 150 -28.57 -0.48 -4.22
C THR A 150 -28.44 -1.98 -4.53
N THR A 151 -27.73 -2.34 -5.60
CA THR A 151 -27.72 -3.71 -6.16
C THR A 151 -26.65 -4.59 -5.53
N VAL A 152 -25.49 -4.02 -5.21
CA VAL A 152 -24.40 -4.68 -4.46
C VAL A 152 -24.86 -5.18 -3.09
N GLU A 153 -25.68 -4.41 -2.36
CA GLU A 153 -26.22 -4.86 -1.07
C GLU A 153 -27.25 -5.99 -1.21
N LEU A 154 -27.96 -6.05 -2.34
CA LEU A 154 -29.01 -7.05 -2.58
C LEU A 154 -28.47 -8.38 -3.11
N SER A 155 -27.29 -8.38 -3.74
CA SER A 155 -26.67 -9.59 -4.30
C SER A 155 -26.03 -10.48 -3.22
N GLY A 156 -25.71 -9.93 -2.05
CA GLY A 156 -24.98 -10.64 -0.99
C GLY A 156 -23.47 -10.70 -1.20
N ILE A 157 -22.95 -10.11 -2.29
CA ILE A 157 -21.53 -10.18 -2.66
C ILE A 157 -20.61 -9.62 -1.58
N LEU A 158 -21.05 -8.64 -0.80
CA LEU A 158 -20.25 -8.10 0.31
C LEU A 158 -19.99 -9.14 1.39
N GLN A 159 -20.99 -9.99 1.70
CA GLN A 159 -20.80 -11.06 2.66
C GLN A 159 -19.88 -12.15 2.10
N ASP A 160 -20.05 -12.50 0.82
CA ASP A 160 -19.18 -13.48 0.17
C ASP A 160 -17.71 -12.99 0.13
N ILE A 161 -17.48 -11.69 -0.09
CA ILE A 161 -16.14 -11.08 -0.02
C ILE A 161 -15.56 -11.19 1.38
N GLU A 162 -16.32 -10.83 2.42
CA GLU A 162 -15.87 -10.94 3.82
C GLU A 162 -15.56 -12.38 4.21
N ASP A 163 -16.40 -13.34 3.78
CA ASP A 163 -16.20 -14.77 4.04
C ASP A 163 -14.92 -15.28 3.36
N GLU A 164 -14.67 -14.89 2.11
CA GLU A 164 -13.47 -15.29 1.36
C GLU A 164 -12.20 -14.63 1.92
N ILE A 165 -12.26 -13.38 2.37
CA ILE A 165 -11.16 -12.74 3.11
C ILE A 165 -10.87 -13.51 4.40
N ALA A 166 -11.89 -13.87 5.17
CA ALA A 166 -11.71 -14.60 6.42
C ALA A 166 -11.17 -16.02 6.21
N GLU A 167 -11.49 -16.65 5.08
CA GLU A 167 -11.00 -17.98 4.71
C GLU A 167 -9.53 -17.96 4.26
N PHE A 168 -9.15 -16.99 3.42
CA PHE A 168 -7.84 -16.98 2.75
C PHE A 168 -6.84 -15.96 3.27
N TRP A 169 -7.26 -14.98 4.09
CA TRP A 169 -6.36 -13.98 4.68
C TRP A 169 -6.37 -14.06 6.20
N PRO A 170 -5.22 -14.33 6.85
CA PRO A 170 -5.19 -14.59 8.27
C PRO A 170 -5.42 -13.31 9.09
N ARG A 171 -6.26 -13.40 10.12
CA ARG A 171 -6.67 -12.26 10.96
C ARG A 171 -5.50 -11.50 11.61
N ASN A 172 -4.39 -12.16 11.91
CA ASN A 172 -3.18 -11.54 12.46
C ASN A 172 -2.32 -10.80 11.41
N ARG A 173 -2.76 -10.77 10.14
CA ARG A 173 -2.21 -9.97 9.04
C ARG A 173 -3.24 -8.96 8.51
N THR A 174 -4.30 -8.68 9.28
CA THR A 174 -5.38 -7.78 8.89
C THR A 174 -5.53 -6.67 9.91
N ILE A 175 -5.61 -5.44 9.42
CA ILE A 175 -6.04 -4.27 10.20
C ILE A 175 -7.51 -4.03 9.85
N THR A 176 -8.39 -4.19 10.83
CA THR A 176 -9.84 -3.98 10.66
C THR A 176 -10.27 -2.62 11.21
N PRO A 177 -11.47 -2.12 10.84
CA PRO A 177 -12.03 -0.91 11.45
C PRO A 177 -12.15 -1.02 12.98
N ASP A 178 -12.38 -2.22 13.51
CA ASP A 178 -12.46 -2.46 14.95
C ASP A 178 -11.08 -2.36 15.63
N ASP A 179 -10.00 -2.73 14.95
CA ASP A 179 -8.63 -2.54 15.45
C ASP A 179 -8.29 -1.04 15.57
N VAL A 180 -8.72 -0.23 14.60
CA VAL A 180 -8.52 1.23 14.61
C VAL A 180 -9.45 1.92 15.60
N ARG A 181 -10.68 1.41 15.81
CA ARG A 181 -11.62 1.96 16.79
C ARG A 181 -11.17 1.69 18.23
N GLY A 182 -10.58 0.51 18.49
CA GLY A 182 -10.28 0.07 19.85
C GLY A 182 -11.53 0.02 20.73
N GLU A 183 -11.40 0.54 21.95
CA GLU A 183 -12.47 0.55 22.97
C GLU A 183 -13.45 1.74 22.83
N TRP A 184 -13.25 2.60 21.84
CA TRP A 184 -14.09 3.78 21.65
C TRP A 184 -15.45 3.45 21.05
N SER A 185 -16.43 4.32 21.27
CA SER A 185 -17.80 4.07 20.82
C SER A 185 -17.98 4.22 19.30
N SER A 186 -17.04 4.90 18.64
CA SER A 186 -17.00 5.07 17.19
C SER A 186 -15.57 5.14 16.66
N LEU A 187 -15.38 4.80 15.39
CA LEU A 187 -14.08 4.91 14.71
C LEU A 187 -13.54 6.35 14.77
N ASN A 188 -14.41 7.35 14.63
CA ASN A 188 -14.03 8.76 14.71
C ASN A 188 -13.45 9.11 16.09
N GLU A 189 -14.10 8.65 17.17
CA GLU A 189 -13.57 8.84 18.52
C GLU A 189 -12.21 8.14 18.70
N GLY A 190 -12.05 6.91 18.20
CA GLY A 190 -10.76 6.22 18.24
C GLY A 190 -9.64 7.01 17.55
N VAL A 191 -9.89 7.44 16.31
CA VAL A 191 -8.89 8.21 15.54
C VAL A 191 -8.59 9.58 16.17
N LEU A 192 -9.58 10.28 16.73
CA LEU A 192 -9.37 11.60 17.34
C LEU A 192 -8.64 11.54 18.69
N ASN A 193 -8.81 10.47 19.46
CA ASN A 193 -8.21 10.34 20.78
C ASN A 193 -6.89 9.56 20.78
N ASP A 194 -6.82 8.45 20.03
CA ASP A 194 -5.65 7.55 20.02
C ASP A 194 -4.81 7.67 18.74
N GLY A 195 -5.40 8.23 17.67
CA GLY A 195 -4.79 8.31 16.33
C GLY A 195 -4.93 7.01 15.53
N TRP A 196 -4.32 6.97 14.35
CA TRP A 196 -4.19 5.74 13.57
C TRP A 196 -3.11 4.82 14.16
N PRO A 197 -3.17 3.49 13.96
CA PRO A 197 -2.14 2.56 14.42
C PRO A 197 -0.73 2.98 14.03
N LEU A 198 0.24 2.68 14.91
CA LEU A 198 1.65 2.91 14.61
C LEU A 198 2.09 1.97 13.49
N LEU A 199 3.06 2.38 12.69
CA LEU A 199 3.59 1.56 11.60
C LEU A 199 4.44 0.39 12.09
N GLU A 200 4.94 0.45 13.33
CA GLU A 200 5.80 -0.55 13.95
C GLU A 200 5.01 -1.65 14.71
N GLU A 201 3.69 -1.49 14.85
CA GLU A 201 2.77 -2.46 15.46
C GLU A 201 2.30 -3.51 14.45
#